data_AF-A0A9J6CGG6-F1
#
_entry.id   AF-A0A9J6CGG6-F1
#
_cell.length_a   1.000
_cell.length_b   1.000
_cell.length_c   1.000
_cell.angle_alpha   90.00
_cell.angle_beta   90.00
_cell.angle_gamma   90.00
#
_symmetry.space_group_name_H-M   'P 1'
#
loop_
_entity.id
_entity.type
_entity.pdbx_description
1 polymer ?
#
loop_
_entity_poly.entity_id
_entity_poly.type
_entity_poly.pdbx_seq_one_letter_code
_entity_poly.pdbx_strand_id
1 'polypeptide(L)'
;MNNINIQKNGAQQQQQQPPPPTSSTAKQLGMTSAISLAMPKPEDLKRTSDLEGTLKPYNVFETEQELNHRMEILAKLNTLVKQWVKDVSIKKNMPEQMAEKLGGKIYTFGSYRLGVHHRGADIDALCVAPRNIERSDYFTSFFELLKQQPEVTECRAVEEAFVPVIKMNFDGIEIDLLFARLALKEIPDSFDLRDDLLLKNLDPRCVRSLNGCRVTDEILRLVPNIENFRLALRTIKLWAKKHGIYSNSLGYFGGVSWAMLVARTCQLYPNAAAATLVHKFFLVFSRWKWPQPVLLKQPDTVNLGFAVWDPRINAQDRYHLMPIITPAYPQQNSTFNVSISTSKVIQNEFKEGMEITDEIMLGKADWDKLFQPPNFFTKYRHFIVLLVSSATADDHLEWCGLIESKIRILIGNLERNQHINLAHVNPKCFEKSTGSAKEKGTTAVNKQPTAVISEKNENESEKNTEKLETTTSDNNEESQNESEYCSMWFIGLEFERSANLNVDLTVSIQSFTDSVHKHALNIKMLKEGMKIEARHVRRKQLSQYIDGNYVKRERKMSETLNNSSSSITQLAKKRLSAETSLNTSNPKRSKLHESFDSTNDSTNEPLLDDSIPASSPPPAEICT
;
A
#
# COMPACT_ATOMS: atom_id res chain seq x y z
N MET A 1 -27.47 81.22 46.76
CA MET A 1 -26.73 81.47 48.01
C MET A 1 -25.71 80.34 48.19
N ASN A 2 -24.43 80.73 48.15
CA ASN A 2 -23.24 80.16 48.80
C ASN A 2 -22.92 78.65 48.75
N ASN A 3 -21.80 78.36 48.08
CA ASN A 3 -20.59 77.63 48.52
C ASN A 3 -20.75 76.24 49.16
N ILE A 4 -19.98 75.22 48.76
CA ILE A 4 -18.61 74.99 49.27
C ILE A 4 -17.75 74.13 48.31
N ASN A 5 -16.52 74.63 48.11
CA ASN A 5 -15.21 74.05 47.80
C ASN A 5 -15.03 72.79 46.94
N ILE A 6 -14.29 73.03 45.84
CA ILE A 6 -13.51 72.09 45.05
C ILE A 6 -12.11 71.94 45.68
N GLN A 7 -11.68 70.71 45.94
CA GLN A 7 -10.27 70.35 46.02
C GLN A 7 -9.96 69.30 44.94
N LYS A 8 -9.05 69.65 44.03
CA LYS A 8 -8.43 68.74 43.06
C LYS A 8 -7.36 67.90 43.77
N ASN A 9 -7.31 66.60 43.49
CA ASN A 9 -6.06 65.86 43.40
C ASN A 9 -6.21 64.75 42.36
N GLY A 10 -5.29 64.73 41.40
CA GLY A 10 -5.28 63.82 40.26
C GLY A 10 -4.74 62.44 40.62
N ALA A 11 -5.31 61.42 39.99
CA ALA A 11 -4.71 60.11 39.85
C ALA A 11 -4.91 59.65 38.39
N GLN A 12 -3.79 59.36 37.72
CA GLN A 12 -3.73 58.90 36.33
C GLN A 12 -4.43 57.54 36.19
N GLN A 13 -5.38 57.44 35.26
CA GLN A 13 -5.94 56.16 34.82
C GLN A 13 -4.92 55.46 33.90
N GLN A 14 -4.30 54.38 34.39
CA GLN A 14 -3.70 53.38 33.52
C GLN A 14 -4.82 52.49 32.97
N GLN A 15 -5.12 52.64 31.68
CA GLN A 15 -5.94 51.68 30.94
C GLN A 15 -5.16 50.35 30.85
N GLN A 16 -5.66 49.33 31.54
CA GLN A 16 -5.17 47.96 31.39
C GLN A 16 -5.54 47.44 30.00
N GLN A 17 -4.51 47.17 29.18
CA GLN A 17 -4.66 46.42 27.94
C GLN A 17 -5.13 44.98 28.26
N PRO A 18 -5.98 44.37 27.40
CA PRO A 18 -6.34 42.97 27.56
C PRO A 18 -5.08 42.10 27.45
N PRO A 19 -5.02 40.96 28.15
CA PRO A 19 -3.87 40.07 28.08
C PRO A 19 -3.70 39.57 26.63
N PRO A 20 -2.45 39.34 26.17
CA PRO A 20 -2.23 38.77 24.86
C PRO A 20 -2.88 37.38 24.79
N PRO A 21 -3.35 36.96 23.59
CA PRO A 21 -3.92 35.63 23.44
C PRO A 21 -2.88 34.61 23.88
N THR A 22 -3.26 33.77 24.84
CA THR A 22 -2.47 32.62 25.27
C THR A 22 -2.13 31.81 24.03
N SER A 23 -0.84 31.66 23.74
CA SER A 23 -0.34 30.78 22.70
C SER A 23 -0.95 29.40 22.91
N SER A 24 -1.85 28.97 22.02
CA SER A 24 -2.31 27.60 21.99
C SER A 24 -1.08 26.73 21.86
N THR A 25 -0.74 25.99 22.92
CA THR A 25 0.33 24.99 22.88
C THR A 25 0.01 24.03 21.74
N ALA A 26 0.76 24.13 20.64
CA ALA A 26 0.56 23.30 19.47
C ALA A 26 0.59 21.84 19.94
N LYS A 27 -0.55 21.14 19.78
CA LYS A 27 -0.71 19.76 20.25
C LYS A 27 0.34 18.90 19.54
N GLN A 28 1.34 18.43 20.28
CA GLN A 28 2.36 17.54 19.74
C GLN A 28 1.68 16.25 19.26
N LEU A 29 1.84 15.93 17.99
CA LEU A 29 1.38 14.68 17.40
C LEU A 29 2.55 13.69 17.31
N GLY A 30 2.31 12.43 17.66
CA GLY A 30 3.30 11.38 17.59
C GLY A 30 4.04 11.08 18.90
N MET A 31 4.93 10.10 18.84
CA MET A 31 5.71 9.59 19.98
C MET A 31 6.85 10.51 20.41
N THR A 32 7.30 11.39 19.52
CA THR A 32 8.47 12.25 19.70
C THR A 32 8.14 13.65 19.22
N SER A 33 8.93 14.64 19.61
CA SER A 33 8.83 16.00 19.06
C SER A 33 9.12 15.99 17.55
N ALA A 34 8.61 17.01 16.85
CA ALA A 34 8.90 17.22 15.43
C ALA A 34 10.41 17.43 15.22
N ILE A 35 10.95 16.93 14.10
CA ILE A 35 12.34 17.17 13.71
C ILE A 35 12.51 18.61 13.20
N SER A 36 11.51 19.14 12.51
CA SER A 36 11.51 20.52 12.03
C SER A 36 10.10 21.08 11.97
N LEU A 37 9.95 22.32 12.43
CA LEU A 37 8.71 23.12 12.30
C LEU A 37 8.79 24.13 11.15
N ALA A 38 9.81 24.05 10.29
CA ALA A 38 10.00 24.98 9.19
C ALA A 38 8.81 24.97 8.22
N MET A 39 8.37 26.15 7.83
CA MET A 39 7.37 26.35 6.78
C MET A 39 7.99 26.08 5.40
N PRO A 40 7.19 25.68 4.39
CA PRO A 40 7.69 25.42 3.05
C PRO A 40 8.18 26.72 2.40
N LYS A 41 9.26 26.63 1.63
CA LYS A 41 9.76 27.71 0.79
C LYS A 41 8.97 27.78 -0.52
N PRO A 42 9.03 28.88 -1.27
CA PRO A 42 8.40 28.96 -2.59
C PRO A 42 8.84 27.83 -3.55
N GLU A 43 10.10 27.39 -3.47
CA GLU A 43 10.57 26.27 -4.28
C GLU A 43 9.88 24.95 -3.90
N ASP A 44 9.63 24.70 -2.60
CA ASP A 44 8.95 23.50 -2.13
C ASP A 44 7.49 23.43 -2.64
N LEU A 45 6.82 24.59 -2.66
CA LEU A 45 5.46 24.72 -3.20
C LEU A 45 5.43 24.49 -4.70
N LYS A 46 6.41 25.04 -5.43
CA LYS A 46 6.57 24.77 -6.86
C LYS A 46 6.78 23.28 -7.13
N ARG A 47 7.68 22.62 -6.37
CA ARG A 47 7.91 21.17 -6.48
C ARG A 47 6.67 20.34 -6.17
N THR A 48 5.82 20.82 -5.26
CA THR A 48 4.54 20.17 -4.95
C THR A 48 3.57 20.30 -6.13
N SER A 49 3.49 21.46 -6.78
CA SER A 49 2.69 21.62 -7.99
C SER A 49 3.19 20.76 -9.16
N ASP A 50 4.52 20.69 -9.36
CA ASP A 50 5.13 19.80 -10.35
C ASP A 50 4.79 18.32 -10.08
N LEU A 51 4.80 17.91 -8.81
CA LEU A 51 4.41 16.56 -8.38
C LEU A 51 2.95 16.26 -8.71
N GLU A 52 2.03 17.16 -8.36
CA GLU A 52 0.60 17.01 -8.68
C GLU A 52 0.37 16.88 -10.19
N GLY A 53 1.05 17.71 -11.00
CA GLY A 53 1.02 17.63 -12.45
C GLY A 53 1.49 16.27 -12.97
N THR A 54 2.59 15.77 -12.41
CA THR A 54 3.19 14.46 -12.78
C THR A 54 2.29 13.29 -12.41
N LEU A 55 1.49 13.39 -11.34
CA LEU A 55 0.61 12.32 -10.89
C LEU A 55 -0.63 12.15 -11.78
N LYS A 56 -1.10 13.19 -12.48
CA LYS A 56 -2.34 13.16 -13.28
C LYS A 56 -2.36 12.03 -14.34
N PRO A 57 -1.32 11.82 -15.17
CA PRO A 57 -1.32 10.76 -16.18
C PRO A 57 -1.36 9.33 -15.62
N TYR A 58 -1.04 9.16 -14.33
CA TYR A 58 -1.07 7.86 -13.67
C TYR A 58 -2.45 7.47 -13.14
N ASN A 59 -3.51 8.27 -13.40
CA ASN A 59 -4.88 8.02 -12.96
C ASN A 59 -5.01 7.76 -11.44
N VAL A 60 -4.15 8.43 -10.66
CA VAL A 60 -4.19 8.32 -9.19
C VAL A 60 -5.21 9.27 -8.57
N PHE A 61 -5.86 10.14 -9.35
CA PHE A 61 -6.96 11.00 -8.91
C PHE A 61 -8.25 10.52 -9.57
N GLU A 62 -9.33 10.54 -8.80
CA GLU A 62 -10.67 10.23 -9.28
C GLU A 62 -11.40 11.53 -9.63
N THR A 63 -12.33 11.46 -10.58
CA THR A 63 -13.14 12.62 -10.98
C THR A 63 -14.25 12.90 -9.96
N GLU A 64 -14.78 14.13 -9.93
CA GLU A 64 -15.96 14.45 -9.09
C GLU A 64 -17.17 13.57 -9.42
N GLN A 65 -17.37 13.23 -10.69
CA GLN A 65 -18.47 12.37 -11.13
C GLN A 65 -18.36 10.96 -10.53
N GLU A 66 -17.18 10.37 -10.59
CA GLU A 66 -16.91 9.05 -9.99
C GLU A 66 -17.01 9.09 -8.46
N LEU A 67 -16.59 10.19 -7.82
CA LEU A 67 -16.78 10.39 -6.38
C LEU A 67 -18.25 10.48 -5.99
N ASN A 68 -19.06 11.22 -6.76
CA ASN A 68 -20.51 11.32 -6.54
C ASN A 68 -21.19 9.97 -6.73
N HIS A 69 -20.81 9.21 -7.76
CA HIS A 69 -21.28 7.85 -8.00
C HIS A 69 -21.04 6.94 -6.79
N ARG A 70 -19.83 6.96 -6.22
CA ARG A 70 -19.50 6.22 -4.99
C ARG A 70 -20.35 6.64 -3.80
N MET A 71 -20.65 7.93 -3.65
CA MET A 71 -21.51 8.42 -2.57
C MET A 71 -22.96 7.95 -2.71
N GLU A 72 -23.49 7.92 -3.93
CA GLU A 72 -24.84 7.42 -4.22
C GLU A 72 -24.97 5.93 -3.87
N ILE A 73 -24.00 5.12 -4.29
CA ILE A 73 -23.96 3.69 -3.95
C ILE A 73 -23.89 3.47 -2.44
N LEU A 74 -23.03 4.22 -1.73
CA LEU A 74 -22.91 4.13 -0.27
C LEU A 74 -24.20 4.55 0.45
N ALA A 75 -24.89 5.58 -0.05
CA ALA A 75 -26.17 6.02 0.49
C ALA A 75 -27.25 4.94 0.31
N LYS A 76 -27.31 4.31 -0.88
CA LYS A 76 -28.21 3.20 -1.15
C LYS A 76 -27.91 1.99 -0.26
N LEU A 77 -26.63 1.62 -0.13
CA LEU A 77 -26.20 0.53 0.74
C LEU A 77 -26.56 0.79 2.22
N ASN A 78 -26.40 2.03 2.69
CA ASN A 78 -26.79 2.41 4.04
C ASN A 78 -28.31 2.30 4.27
N THR A 79 -29.12 2.65 3.28
CA THR A 79 -30.58 2.45 3.31
C THR A 79 -30.93 0.96 3.37
N LEU A 80 -30.27 0.12 2.57
CA LEU A 80 -30.47 -1.34 2.60
C LEU A 80 -30.13 -1.93 3.97
N VAL A 81 -29.05 -1.48 4.61
CA VAL A 81 -28.69 -1.92 5.97
C VAL A 81 -29.79 -1.57 6.97
N LYS A 82 -30.28 -0.33 6.97
CA LYS A 82 -31.34 0.10 7.90
C LYS A 82 -32.64 -0.69 7.69
N GLN A 83 -33.02 -0.89 6.44
CA GLN A 83 -34.20 -1.70 6.09
C GLN A 83 -34.04 -3.14 6.57
N TRP A 84 -32.90 -3.76 6.28
CA TRP A 84 -32.58 -5.12 6.71
C TRP A 84 -32.61 -5.28 8.24
N VAL A 85 -32.00 -4.36 8.98
CA VAL A 85 -32.02 -4.37 10.45
C VAL A 85 -33.45 -4.28 10.98
N LYS A 86 -34.30 -3.41 10.40
CA LYS A 86 -35.73 -3.33 10.75
C LYS A 86 -36.43 -4.67 10.51
N ASP A 87 -36.28 -5.24 9.31
CA ASP A 87 -37.00 -6.46 8.90
C ASP A 87 -36.62 -7.68 9.72
N VAL A 88 -35.33 -7.90 9.98
CA VAL A 88 -34.86 -9.00 10.84
C VAL A 88 -35.38 -8.84 12.26
N SER A 89 -35.42 -7.60 12.76
CA SER A 89 -35.90 -7.33 14.12
C SER A 89 -37.39 -7.61 14.28
N ILE A 90 -38.20 -7.25 13.28
CA ILE A 90 -39.64 -7.60 13.24
C ILE A 90 -39.81 -9.12 13.17
N LYS A 91 -39.03 -9.83 12.33
CA LYS A 91 -39.03 -11.30 12.28
C LYS A 91 -38.65 -11.96 13.60
N LYS A 92 -37.82 -11.29 14.41
CA LYS A 92 -37.48 -11.69 15.79
C LYS A 92 -38.51 -11.21 16.83
N ASN A 93 -39.75 -10.94 16.41
CA ASN A 93 -40.89 -10.52 17.23
C ASN A 93 -40.72 -9.16 17.94
N MET A 94 -39.87 -8.27 17.40
CA MET A 94 -39.81 -6.89 17.90
C MET A 94 -40.95 -6.05 17.32
N PRO A 95 -41.65 -5.23 18.13
CA PRO A 95 -42.66 -4.30 17.62
C PRO A 95 -42.07 -3.34 16.58
N GLU A 96 -42.82 -3.05 15.51
CA GLU A 96 -42.34 -2.22 14.39
C GLU A 96 -41.81 -0.85 14.84
N GLN A 97 -42.53 -0.17 15.74
CA GLN A 97 -42.12 1.13 16.30
C GLN A 97 -40.78 1.10 17.04
N MET A 98 -40.39 -0.06 17.58
CA MET A 98 -39.07 -0.25 18.22
C MET A 98 -38.02 -0.60 17.17
N ALA A 99 -38.38 -1.44 16.19
CA ALA A 99 -37.48 -1.85 15.11
C ALA A 99 -36.99 -0.65 14.29
N GLU A 100 -37.84 0.36 14.06
CA GLU A 100 -37.48 1.60 13.36
C GLU A 100 -36.38 2.41 14.06
N LYS A 101 -36.24 2.30 15.38
CA LYS A 101 -35.26 3.06 16.17
C LYS A 101 -33.90 2.38 16.25
N LEU A 102 -33.81 1.11 15.85
CA LEU A 102 -32.57 0.33 15.96
C LEU A 102 -31.42 0.89 15.10
N GLY A 103 -31.76 1.50 13.97
CA GLY A 103 -30.81 2.08 13.04
C GLY A 103 -29.96 1.03 12.32
N GLY A 104 -28.65 1.18 12.39
CA GLY A 104 -27.69 0.44 11.57
C GLY A 104 -27.00 1.37 10.58
N LYS A 105 -25.71 1.13 10.33
CA LYS A 105 -24.89 2.10 9.60
C LYS A 105 -23.76 1.45 8.83
N ILE A 106 -23.50 2.00 7.64
CA ILE A 106 -22.29 1.74 6.85
C ILE A 106 -21.18 2.72 7.25
N TYR A 107 -20.00 2.19 7.50
CA TYR A 107 -18.76 2.95 7.64
C TYR A 107 -17.81 2.57 6.52
N THR A 108 -17.08 3.54 5.99
CA THR A 108 -15.98 3.24 5.06
C THR A 108 -14.65 3.26 5.79
N PHE A 109 -13.69 2.49 5.28
CA PHE A 109 -12.32 2.50 5.77
C PHE A 109 -11.34 2.38 4.62
N GLY A 110 -10.06 2.14 4.93
CA GLY A 110 -9.07 1.86 3.90
C GLY A 110 -8.83 3.06 2.99
N SER A 111 -8.50 2.78 1.72
CA SER A 111 -7.97 3.81 0.83
C SER A 111 -9.00 4.86 0.42
N TYR A 112 -10.26 4.46 0.28
CA TYR A 112 -11.37 5.37 -0.03
C TYR A 112 -11.60 6.36 1.12
N ARG A 113 -11.71 5.87 2.36
CA ARG A 113 -11.91 6.72 3.55
C ARG A 113 -10.73 7.67 3.80
N LEU A 114 -9.50 7.23 3.53
CA LEU A 114 -8.32 8.10 3.58
C LEU A 114 -8.33 9.19 2.49
N GLY A 115 -9.13 9.04 1.44
CA GLY A 115 -9.13 9.93 0.27
C GLY A 115 -7.88 9.77 -0.58
N VAL A 116 -7.36 8.53 -0.70
CA VAL A 116 -6.16 8.17 -1.48
C VAL A 116 -6.37 6.94 -2.37
N HIS A 117 -7.63 6.64 -2.69
CA HIS A 117 -8.00 5.61 -3.65
C HIS A 117 -7.69 6.06 -5.08
N HIS A 118 -7.36 5.12 -5.94
CA HIS A 118 -7.09 5.37 -7.36
C HIS A 118 -8.36 5.10 -8.17
N ARG A 119 -8.38 5.51 -9.43
CA ARG A 119 -9.49 5.19 -10.32
C ARG A 119 -9.68 3.68 -10.42
N GLY A 120 -10.92 3.22 -10.28
CA GLY A 120 -11.26 1.79 -10.27
C GLY A 120 -10.88 1.04 -8.99
N ALA A 121 -10.49 1.74 -7.92
CA ALA A 121 -10.30 1.10 -6.62
C ALA A 121 -11.63 0.62 -6.03
N ASP A 122 -11.54 -0.43 -5.23
CA ASP A 122 -12.59 -0.96 -4.37
C ASP A 122 -12.99 0.02 -3.25
N ILE A 123 -14.19 -0.21 -2.70
CA ILE A 123 -14.64 0.41 -1.45
C ILE A 123 -14.64 -0.64 -0.34
N ASP A 124 -13.73 -0.43 0.61
CA ASP A 124 -13.75 -1.09 1.91
C ASP A 124 -14.87 -0.49 2.79
N ALA A 125 -15.89 -1.28 3.09
CA ALA A 125 -17.05 -0.88 3.88
C ALA A 125 -17.32 -1.83 5.06
N LEU A 126 -17.92 -1.31 6.12
CA LEU A 126 -18.28 -2.04 7.33
C LEU A 126 -19.75 -1.78 7.65
N CYS A 127 -20.55 -2.85 7.66
CA CYS A 127 -21.90 -2.87 8.19
C CYS A 127 -21.85 -3.03 9.72
N VAL A 128 -22.32 -2.01 10.44
CA VAL A 128 -22.43 -2.03 11.90
C VAL A 128 -23.90 -2.16 12.30
N ALA A 129 -24.20 -3.22 13.05
CA ALA A 129 -25.55 -3.56 13.47
C ALA A 129 -25.68 -3.70 15.01
N PRO A 130 -26.90 -3.49 15.56
CA PRO A 130 -27.16 -3.66 16.99
C PRO A 130 -27.13 -5.12 17.43
N ARG A 131 -27.13 -5.34 18.75
CA ARG A 131 -26.89 -6.63 19.40
C ARG A 131 -27.85 -7.76 19.00
N ASN A 132 -29.06 -7.44 18.54
CA ASN A 132 -30.08 -8.42 18.16
C ASN A 132 -29.90 -8.98 16.73
N ILE A 133 -28.99 -8.41 15.95
CA ILE A 133 -28.66 -8.85 14.59
C ILE A 133 -27.42 -9.73 14.64
N GLU A 134 -27.50 -10.95 14.11
CA GLU A 134 -26.41 -11.93 14.15
C GLU A 134 -25.60 -11.96 12.86
N ARG A 135 -24.40 -12.56 12.94
CA ARG A 135 -23.54 -12.75 11.76
C ARG A 135 -24.17 -13.71 10.74
N SER A 136 -24.91 -14.71 11.23
CA SER A 136 -25.73 -15.59 10.39
C SER A 136 -26.78 -14.80 9.61
N ASP A 137 -27.47 -13.84 10.25
CA ASP A 137 -28.45 -12.98 9.56
C ASP A 137 -27.78 -12.20 8.41
N TYR A 138 -26.53 -11.74 8.62
CA TYR A 138 -25.76 -11.00 7.62
C TYR A 138 -25.37 -11.87 6.40
N PHE A 139 -24.87 -13.09 6.63
CA PHE A 139 -24.51 -13.99 5.52
C PHE A 139 -25.68 -14.74 4.89
N THR A 140 -26.88 -14.64 5.47
CA THR A 140 -28.11 -15.23 4.89
C THR A 140 -29.05 -14.14 4.37
N SER A 141 -29.85 -13.54 5.24
CA SER A 141 -30.90 -12.61 4.86
C SER A 141 -30.39 -11.32 4.20
N PHE A 142 -29.26 -10.76 4.65
CA PHE A 142 -28.70 -9.56 4.00
C PHE A 142 -28.02 -9.89 2.68
N PHE A 143 -27.28 -10.99 2.62
CA PHE A 143 -26.68 -11.48 1.38
C PHE A 143 -27.73 -11.69 0.28
N GLU A 144 -28.86 -12.33 0.62
CA GLU A 144 -29.97 -12.49 -0.33
C GLU A 144 -30.66 -11.15 -0.69
N LEU A 145 -30.79 -10.21 0.26
CA LEU A 145 -31.30 -8.86 -0.04
C LEU A 145 -30.40 -8.11 -1.03
N LEU A 146 -29.07 -8.25 -0.90
CA LEU A 146 -28.11 -7.64 -1.81
C LEU A 146 -28.23 -8.24 -3.21
N LYS A 147 -28.35 -9.56 -3.34
CA LYS A 147 -28.51 -10.25 -4.64
C LYS A 147 -29.80 -9.91 -5.37
N GLN A 148 -30.82 -9.41 -4.67
CA GLN A 148 -32.07 -8.96 -5.27
C GLN A 148 -31.97 -7.56 -5.89
N GLN A 149 -30.89 -6.81 -5.61
CA GLN A 149 -30.71 -5.48 -6.20
C GLN A 149 -30.26 -5.62 -7.66
N PRO A 150 -30.92 -4.93 -8.61
CA PRO A 150 -30.58 -5.04 -10.04
C PRO A 150 -29.17 -4.53 -10.37
N GLU A 151 -28.61 -3.65 -9.55
CA GLU A 151 -27.27 -3.10 -9.73
C GLU A 151 -26.16 -3.99 -9.15
N VAL A 152 -26.51 -5.03 -8.40
CA VAL A 152 -25.53 -5.90 -7.75
C VAL A 152 -25.21 -7.09 -8.65
N THR A 153 -23.94 -7.23 -8.97
CA THR A 153 -23.36 -8.33 -9.75
C THR A 153 -22.19 -8.95 -8.99
N GLU A 154 -21.76 -10.15 -9.39
CA GLU A 154 -20.58 -10.83 -8.82
C GLU A 154 -20.59 -10.95 -7.28
N CYS A 155 -21.80 -11.05 -6.69
CA CYS A 155 -21.98 -11.07 -5.24
C CYS A 155 -21.62 -12.44 -4.66
N ARG A 156 -20.59 -12.48 -3.81
CA ARG A 156 -20.08 -13.69 -3.16
C ARG A 156 -19.78 -13.46 -1.69
N ALA A 157 -19.98 -14.48 -0.87
CA ALA A 157 -19.69 -14.46 0.55
C ALA A 157 -18.44 -15.30 0.87
N VAL A 158 -17.55 -14.78 1.72
CA VAL A 158 -16.36 -15.48 2.20
C VAL A 158 -16.40 -15.49 3.74
N GLU A 159 -17.18 -16.39 4.30
CA GLU A 159 -17.43 -16.44 5.76
C GLU A 159 -16.23 -16.98 6.56
N GLU A 160 -15.48 -17.93 5.99
CA GLU A 160 -14.33 -18.59 6.64
C GLU A 160 -13.02 -17.78 6.58
N ALA A 161 -13.04 -16.59 5.98
CA ALA A 161 -11.88 -15.71 5.94
C ALA A 161 -11.49 -15.23 7.35
N PHE A 162 -10.23 -14.84 7.52
CA PHE A 162 -9.74 -14.26 8.77
C PHE A 162 -10.60 -13.06 9.22
N VAL A 163 -11.04 -12.25 8.26
CA VAL A 163 -12.10 -11.24 8.43
C VAL A 163 -13.22 -11.60 7.46
N PRO A 164 -14.37 -12.12 7.95
CA PRO A 164 -15.48 -12.51 7.10
C PRO A 164 -16.02 -11.31 6.29
N VAL A 165 -16.28 -11.53 5.00
CA VAL A 165 -16.59 -10.45 4.04
C VAL A 165 -17.61 -10.91 2.99
N ILE A 166 -18.51 -10.02 2.58
CA ILE A 166 -19.27 -10.14 1.32
C ILE A 166 -18.58 -9.23 0.29
N LYS A 167 -18.22 -9.81 -0.85
CA LYS A 167 -17.64 -9.10 -1.99
C LYS A 167 -18.70 -8.98 -3.07
N MET A 168 -18.84 -7.80 -3.68
CA MET A 168 -19.78 -7.60 -4.77
C MET A 168 -19.31 -6.49 -5.70
N ASN A 169 -19.81 -6.50 -6.92
CA ASN A 169 -19.81 -5.33 -7.78
C ASN A 169 -21.18 -4.65 -7.66
N PHE A 170 -21.21 -3.41 -7.18
CA PHE A 170 -22.43 -2.61 -7.06
C PHE A 170 -22.32 -1.45 -8.05
N ASP A 171 -23.12 -1.50 -9.11
CA ASP A 171 -23.18 -0.48 -10.16
C ASP A 171 -21.79 -0.11 -10.74
N GLY A 172 -21.01 -1.14 -11.06
CA GLY A 172 -19.66 -1.03 -11.61
C GLY A 172 -18.55 -0.84 -10.58
N ILE A 173 -18.85 -0.75 -9.29
CA ILE A 173 -17.86 -0.54 -8.21
C ILE A 173 -17.72 -1.79 -7.35
N GLU A 174 -16.49 -2.28 -7.22
CA GLU A 174 -16.18 -3.36 -6.27
C GLU A 174 -16.33 -2.87 -4.82
N ILE A 175 -17.08 -3.61 -4.01
CA ILE A 175 -17.30 -3.36 -2.59
C ILE A 175 -16.93 -4.59 -1.79
N ASP A 176 -16.00 -4.40 -0.85
CA ASP A 176 -15.66 -5.36 0.20
C ASP A 176 -16.42 -4.95 1.47
N LEU A 177 -17.53 -5.63 1.74
CA LEU A 177 -18.41 -5.32 2.86
C LEU A 177 -18.14 -6.26 4.05
N LEU A 178 -17.69 -5.70 5.16
CA LEU A 178 -17.47 -6.40 6.42
C LEU A 178 -18.71 -6.28 7.33
N PHE A 179 -18.74 -7.09 8.40
CA PHE A 179 -19.80 -7.06 9.40
C PHE A 179 -19.29 -7.05 10.83
N ALA A 180 -19.81 -6.10 11.62
CA ALA A 180 -19.64 -6.04 13.06
C ALA A 180 -20.98 -5.85 13.79
N ARG A 181 -21.23 -6.73 14.75
CA ARG A 181 -22.30 -6.60 15.73
C ARG A 181 -21.77 -5.95 17.00
N LEU A 182 -22.35 -4.83 17.40
CA LEU A 182 -22.01 -4.17 18.68
C LEU A 182 -22.94 -4.63 19.81
N ALA A 183 -22.45 -4.57 21.05
CA ALA A 183 -23.24 -4.86 22.25
C ALA A 183 -24.22 -3.72 22.63
N LEU A 184 -24.77 -3.02 21.63
CA LEU A 184 -25.65 -1.87 21.79
C LEU A 184 -27.07 -2.21 21.35
N LYS A 185 -28.05 -1.54 21.95
CA LYS A 185 -29.47 -1.69 21.58
C LYS A 185 -29.76 -1.05 20.22
N GLU A 186 -29.16 0.10 19.96
CA GLU A 186 -29.43 0.95 18.80
C GLU A 186 -28.10 1.48 18.25
N ILE A 187 -28.05 1.70 16.94
CA ILE A 187 -26.90 2.29 16.23
C ILE A 187 -27.37 3.57 15.55
N PRO A 188 -27.21 4.75 16.19
CA PRO A 188 -27.66 6.02 15.63
C PRO A 188 -26.77 6.51 14.48
N ASP A 189 -27.28 7.42 13.65
CA ASP A 189 -26.54 7.97 12.50
C ASP A 189 -25.29 8.75 12.91
N SER A 190 -25.28 9.36 14.08
CA SER A 190 -24.12 10.07 14.65
C SER A 190 -23.10 9.16 15.34
N PHE A 191 -23.32 7.83 15.34
CA PHE A 191 -22.48 6.91 16.09
C PHE A 191 -21.03 6.87 15.58
N ASP A 192 -20.11 6.75 16.53
CA ASP A 192 -18.66 6.76 16.29
C ASP A 192 -18.01 5.50 16.87
N LEU A 193 -17.08 4.91 16.12
CA LEU A 193 -16.41 3.66 16.46
C LEU A 193 -15.13 3.84 17.28
N ARG A 194 -14.82 5.07 17.71
CA ARG A 194 -13.60 5.40 18.46
C ARG A 194 -13.40 4.68 19.79
N ASP A 195 -14.45 4.62 20.60
CA ASP A 195 -14.31 4.22 22.00
C ASP A 195 -13.85 2.75 22.10
N ASP A 196 -12.74 2.50 22.80
CA ASP A 196 -12.18 1.16 23.01
C ASP A 196 -13.16 0.27 23.80
N LEU A 197 -14.00 0.84 24.66
CA LEU A 197 -14.98 0.09 25.45
C LEU A 197 -16.07 -0.54 24.58
N LEU A 198 -16.25 -0.08 23.34
CA LEU A 198 -17.14 -0.72 22.36
C LEU A 198 -16.72 -2.15 22.04
N LEU A 199 -15.44 -2.49 22.24
CA LEU A 199 -14.90 -3.81 21.96
C LEU A 199 -15.16 -4.80 23.09
N LYS A 200 -15.67 -4.34 24.24
CA LYS A 200 -15.90 -5.18 25.42
C LYS A 200 -16.85 -6.33 25.09
N ASN A 201 -16.40 -7.55 25.38
CA ASN A 201 -17.14 -8.80 25.17
C ASN A 201 -17.57 -9.05 23.71
N LEU A 202 -16.91 -8.43 22.72
CA LEU A 202 -17.17 -8.73 21.32
C LEU A 202 -16.42 -9.98 20.87
N ASP A 203 -17.04 -10.72 19.94
CA ASP A 203 -16.38 -11.81 19.23
C ASP A 203 -15.12 -11.28 18.49
N PRO A 204 -13.99 -12.02 18.49
CA PRO A 204 -12.75 -11.57 17.85
C PRO A 204 -12.92 -11.18 16.37
N ARG A 205 -13.83 -11.80 15.61
CA ARG A 205 -14.10 -11.44 14.21
C ARG A 205 -14.77 -10.07 14.09
N CYS A 206 -15.63 -9.69 15.04
CA CYS A 206 -16.19 -8.33 15.10
C CYS A 206 -15.09 -7.31 15.40
N VAL A 207 -14.20 -7.59 16.35
CA VAL A 207 -13.06 -6.71 16.69
C VAL A 207 -12.16 -6.49 15.49
N ARG A 208 -11.81 -7.57 14.78
CA ARG A 208 -11.03 -7.47 13.53
C ARG A 208 -11.72 -6.63 12.46
N SER A 209 -13.03 -6.78 12.30
CA SER A 209 -13.83 -6.00 11.33
C SER A 209 -13.88 -4.52 11.69
N LEU A 210 -14.03 -4.19 12.98
CA LEU A 210 -14.04 -2.80 13.47
C LEU A 210 -12.68 -2.10 13.33
N ASN A 211 -11.58 -2.86 13.45
CA ASN A 211 -10.24 -2.29 13.42
C ASN A 211 -9.91 -1.57 12.11
N GLY A 212 -10.47 -1.98 10.97
CA GLY A 212 -10.29 -1.28 9.70
C GLY A 212 -10.71 0.20 9.79
N CYS A 213 -11.93 0.45 10.27
CA CYS A 213 -12.45 1.80 10.49
C CYS A 213 -11.66 2.56 11.57
N ARG A 214 -11.45 1.92 12.72
CA ARG A 214 -10.77 2.55 13.88
C ARG A 214 -9.35 3.02 13.51
N VAL A 215 -8.58 2.17 12.84
CA VAL A 215 -7.22 2.50 12.39
C VAL A 215 -7.22 3.63 11.38
N THR A 216 -8.13 3.57 10.40
CA THR A 216 -8.19 4.59 9.35
C THR A 216 -8.51 5.98 9.92
N ASP A 217 -9.50 6.07 10.79
CA ASP A 217 -9.87 7.34 11.43
C ASP A 217 -8.79 7.82 12.42
N GLU A 218 -8.11 6.92 13.13
CA GLU A 218 -6.97 7.30 13.98
C GLU A 218 -5.81 7.88 13.17
N ILE A 219 -5.48 7.30 12.01
CA ILE A 219 -4.44 7.86 11.12
C ILE A 219 -4.78 9.30 10.74
N LEU A 220 -6.02 9.58 10.33
CA LEU A 220 -6.47 10.92 9.93
C LEU A 220 -6.41 11.94 11.09
N ARG A 221 -6.61 11.51 12.34
CA ARG A 221 -6.48 12.37 13.53
C ARG A 221 -5.03 12.61 13.94
N LEU A 222 -4.13 11.71 13.56
CA LEU A 222 -2.73 11.71 13.97
C LEU A 222 -1.81 12.41 12.96
N VAL A 223 -2.36 12.99 11.88
CA VAL A 223 -1.64 13.82 10.92
C VAL A 223 -1.97 15.31 11.10
N PRO A 224 -0.97 16.20 11.02
CA PRO A 224 -1.17 17.65 11.23
C PRO A 224 -1.87 18.35 10.04
N ASN A 225 -1.69 17.84 8.82
CA ASN A 225 -2.32 18.36 7.62
C ASN A 225 -2.75 17.19 6.72
N ILE A 226 -4.08 17.02 6.57
CA ILE A 226 -4.67 15.89 5.86
C ILE A 226 -4.39 15.95 4.35
N GLU A 227 -4.42 17.14 3.74
CA GLU A 227 -4.21 17.29 2.30
C GLU A 227 -2.77 16.98 1.89
N ASN A 228 -1.80 17.51 2.62
CA ASN A 228 -0.39 17.18 2.41
C ASN A 228 -0.11 15.68 2.65
N PHE A 229 -0.75 15.09 3.66
CA PHE A 229 -0.70 13.65 3.90
C PHE A 229 -1.25 12.84 2.71
N ARG A 230 -2.43 13.22 2.19
CA ARG A 230 -3.08 12.52 1.07
C ARG A 230 -2.22 12.55 -0.19
N LEU A 231 -1.68 13.71 -0.55
CA LEU A 231 -0.84 13.85 -1.74
C LEU A 231 0.48 13.07 -1.61
N ALA A 232 1.13 13.14 -0.44
CA ALA A 232 2.31 12.34 -0.17
C ALA A 232 2.00 10.83 -0.20
N LEU A 233 0.87 10.39 0.38
CA LEU A 233 0.48 8.99 0.39
C LEU A 233 0.12 8.48 -1.02
N ARG A 234 -0.57 9.27 -1.86
CA ARG A 234 -0.80 8.92 -3.28
C ARG A 234 0.53 8.70 -4.01
N THR A 235 1.49 9.59 -3.78
CA THR A 235 2.85 9.51 -4.34
C THR A 235 3.57 8.23 -3.92
N ILE A 236 3.63 7.96 -2.61
CA ILE A 236 4.31 6.77 -2.08
C ILE A 236 3.62 5.47 -2.50
N LYS A 237 2.28 5.44 -2.59
CA LYS A 237 1.55 4.28 -3.10
C LYS A 237 1.86 4.00 -4.57
N LEU A 238 1.89 5.04 -5.41
CA LEU A 238 2.26 4.89 -6.82
C LEU A 238 3.70 4.38 -6.94
N TRP A 239 4.64 5.02 -6.25
CA TRP A 239 6.05 4.61 -6.19
C TRP A 239 6.18 3.13 -5.77
N ALA A 240 5.60 2.74 -4.63
CA ALA A 240 5.70 1.37 -4.12
C ALA A 240 5.12 0.33 -5.09
N LYS A 241 4.02 0.65 -5.78
CA LYS A 241 3.44 -0.21 -6.82
C LYS A 241 4.38 -0.32 -8.04
N LYS A 242 4.93 0.80 -8.52
CA LYS A 242 5.87 0.82 -9.66
C LYS A 242 7.17 0.08 -9.36
N HIS A 243 7.62 0.13 -8.12
CA HIS A 243 8.85 -0.52 -7.64
C HIS A 243 8.65 -1.97 -7.19
N GLY A 244 7.43 -2.52 -7.29
CA GLY A 244 7.18 -3.93 -6.98
C GLY A 244 7.32 -4.27 -5.49
N ILE A 245 7.01 -3.32 -4.60
CA ILE A 245 7.09 -3.49 -3.14
C ILE A 245 5.75 -3.20 -2.45
N TYR A 246 4.64 -3.41 -3.16
CA TYR A 246 3.28 -3.23 -2.65
C TYR A 246 2.50 -4.55 -2.69
N SER A 247 2.54 -5.32 -1.62
CA SER A 247 1.74 -6.55 -1.42
C SER A 247 1.98 -7.15 -0.03
N ASN A 248 0.97 -7.12 0.87
CA ASN A 248 1.10 -7.74 2.19
C ASN A 248 1.12 -9.28 2.14
N SER A 249 0.39 -9.89 1.19
CA SER A 249 0.34 -11.35 0.98
C SER A 249 1.73 -11.91 0.64
N LEU A 250 2.51 -11.15 -0.12
CA LEU A 250 3.86 -11.53 -0.57
C LEU A 250 5.00 -11.05 0.34
N GLY A 251 4.67 -10.48 1.51
CA GLY A 251 5.66 -10.06 2.50
C GLY A 251 6.25 -8.66 2.28
N TYR A 252 5.62 -7.84 1.44
CA TYR A 252 5.87 -6.41 1.36
C TYR A 252 4.85 -5.62 2.19
N PHE A 253 4.84 -4.30 2.07
CA PHE A 253 3.91 -3.43 2.78
C PHE A 253 2.57 -3.32 2.04
N GLY A 254 1.47 -3.39 2.80
CA GLY A 254 0.12 -3.10 2.33
C GLY A 254 -0.25 -1.62 2.44
N GLY A 255 -1.45 -1.26 1.99
CA GLY A 255 -1.91 0.13 1.97
C GLY A 255 -1.90 0.84 3.33
N VAL A 256 -2.34 0.15 4.40
CA VAL A 256 -2.35 0.71 5.76
C VAL A 256 -0.93 0.93 6.30
N SER A 257 0.01 0.03 6.01
CA SER A 257 1.41 0.14 6.40
C SER A 257 2.05 1.38 5.78
N TRP A 258 1.86 1.58 4.46
CA TRP A 258 2.31 2.80 3.78
C TRP A 258 1.67 4.07 4.35
N ALA A 259 0.37 4.04 4.65
CA ALA A 259 -0.32 5.17 5.27
C ALA A 259 0.29 5.54 6.63
N MET A 260 0.63 4.56 7.47
CA MET A 260 1.25 4.81 8.76
C MET A 260 2.68 5.34 8.64
N LEU A 261 3.48 4.86 7.69
CA LEU A 261 4.82 5.43 7.44
C LEU A 261 4.75 6.89 7.00
N VAL A 262 3.83 7.22 6.07
CA VAL A 262 3.63 8.61 5.62
C VAL A 262 3.09 9.47 6.77
N ALA A 263 2.12 8.98 7.54
CA ALA A 263 1.60 9.69 8.70
C ALA A 263 2.69 9.98 9.73
N ARG A 264 3.59 9.02 9.98
CA ARG A 264 4.74 9.23 10.87
C ARG A 264 5.67 10.32 10.35
N THR A 265 5.90 10.37 9.04
CA THR A 265 6.68 11.44 8.41
C THR A 265 6.02 12.81 8.60
N CYS A 266 4.70 12.89 8.42
CA CYS A 266 3.94 14.12 8.65
C CYS A 266 4.05 14.59 10.12
N GLN A 267 4.04 13.68 11.10
CA GLN A 267 4.25 14.05 12.51
C GLN A 267 5.64 14.66 12.76
N LEU A 268 6.67 14.18 12.07
CA LEU A 268 8.04 14.67 12.21
C LEU A 268 8.27 16.02 11.51
N TYR A 269 7.45 16.36 10.51
CA TYR A 269 7.54 17.57 9.69
C TYR A 269 6.15 18.22 9.48
N PRO A 270 5.53 18.74 10.55
CA PRO A 270 4.10 19.07 10.55
C PRO A 270 3.69 20.19 9.60
N ASN A 271 4.61 21.09 9.27
CA ASN A 271 4.36 22.24 8.42
C ASN A 271 4.83 22.04 6.97
N ALA A 272 5.48 20.92 6.65
CA ALA A 272 6.09 20.70 5.34
C ALA A 272 5.03 20.48 4.24
N ALA A 273 5.35 20.94 3.03
CA ALA A 273 4.57 20.65 1.82
C ALA A 273 4.76 19.20 1.35
N ALA A 274 3.86 18.68 0.52
CA ALA A 274 3.86 17.27 0.11
C ALA A 274 5.17 16.83 -0.58
N ALA A 275 5.76 17.66 -1.47
CA ALA A 275 7.05 17.37 -2.09
C ALA A 275 8.16 17.14 -1.04
N THR A 276 8.26 18.03 -0.07
CA THR A 276 9.20 17.91 1.04
C THR A 276 8.90 16.69 1.90
N LEU A 277 7.63 16.38 2.17
CA LEU A 277 7.25 15.17 2.91
C LEU A 277 7.67 13.89 2.19
N VAL A 278 7.53 13.81 0.87
CA VAL A 278 7.99 12.67 0.06
C VAL A 278 9.51 12.51 0.15
N HIS A 279 10.27 13.61 0.06
CA HIS A 279 11.72 13.58 0.28
C HIS A 279 12.09 13.12 1.70
N LYS A 280 11.44 13.69 2.72
CA LYS A 280 11.69 13.33 4.12
C LYS A 280 11.28 11.91 4.46
N PHE A 281 10.27 11.37 3.80
CA PHE A 281 9.88 9.98 3.94
C PHE A 281 11.05 9.04 3.62
N PHE A 282 11.70 9.23 2.48
CA PHE A 282 12.87 8.44 2.11
C PHE A 282 14.04 8.67 3.07
N LEU A 283 14.27 9.91 3.50
CA LEU A 283 15.33 10.22 4.46
C LEU A 283 15.13 9.48 5.79
N VAL A 284 13.91 9.49 6.32
CA VAL A 284 13.57 8.86 7.59
C VAL A 284 13.71 7.34 7.47
N PHE A 285 13.09 6.71 6.47
CA PHE A 285 13.00 5.25 6.39
C PHE A 285 14.21 4.56 5.78
N SER A 286 15.04 5.25 4.99
CA SER A 286 16.35 4.74 4.58
C SER A 286 17.36 4.67 5.74
N ARG A 287 17.13 5.47 6.80
CA ARG A 287 17.98 5.54 8.00
C ARG A 287 17.33 4.95 9.25
N TRP A 288 16.12 4.43 9.13
CA TRP A 288 15.39 3.86 10.26
C TRP A 288 16.09 2.60 10.78
N LYS A 289 16.27 2.52 12.09
CA LYS A 289 16.98 1.41 12.75
C LYS A 289 16.05 0.24 13.01
N TRP A 290 15.68 -0.49 11.95
CA TRP A 290 14.93 -1.74 12.08
C TRP A 290 15.66 -2.74 13.00
N PRO A 291 14.96 -3.48 13.89
CA PRO A 291 13.51 -3.66 13.99
C PRO A 291 12.80 -2.70 14.96
N GLN A 292 13.33 -1.49 15.22
CA GLN A 292 12.59 -0.52 16.04
C GLN A 292 11.21 -0.23 15.44
N PRO A 293 10.12 -0.27 16.23
CA PRO A 293 8.76 -0.16 15.70
C PRO A 293 8.41 1.26 15.30
N VAL A 294 7.66 1.39 14.20
CA VAL A 294 7.01 2.64 13.84
C VAL A 294 5.67 2.74 14.58
N LEU A 295 5.55 3.76 15.43
CA LEU A 295 4.39 4.05 16.27
C LEU A 295 3.87 5.46 15.97
N LEU A 296 2.56 5.60 15.80
CA LEU A 296 1.90 6.91 15.57
C LEU A 296 1.40 7.59 16.83
N LYS A 297 1.16 6.82 17.90
CA LYS A 297 0.75 7.31 19.22
C LYS A 297 1.23 6.34 20.29
N GLN A 298 1.21 6.80 21.54
CA GLN A 298 1.42 5.91 22.68
C GLN A 298 0.31 4.86 22.68
N PRO A 299 0.63 3.55 22.79
CA PRO A 299 -0.38 2.51 22.91
C PRO A 299 -1.27 2.75 24.12
N ASP A 300 -2.58 2.68 23.95
CA ASP A 300 -3.53 2.81 25.04
C ASP A 300 -3.51 1.55 25.91
N THR A 301 -3.45 1.72 27.23
CA THR A 301 -3.51 0.59 28.18
C THR A 301 -4.97 0.21 28.42
N VAL A 302 -5.50 -0.63 27.54
CA VAL A 302 -6.88 -1.14 27.63
C VAL A 302 -6.86 -2.63 27.99
N ASN A 303 -7.51 -2.98 29.11
CA ASN A 303 -7.53 -4.36 29.60
C ASN A 303 -8.82 -5.09 29.20
N LEU A 304 -9.00 -5.35 27.90
CA LEU A 304 -10.12 -6.17 27.39
C LEU A 304 -9.68 -7.59 26.98
N GLY A 305 -8.44 -7.98 27.27
CA GLY A 305 -7.94 -9.34 27.03
C GLY A 305 -7.67 -9.70 25.57
N PHE A 306 -7.68 -8.73 24.64
CA PHE A 306 -7.26 -8.98 23.26
C PHE A 306 -5.74 -9.01 23.14
N ALA A 307 -5.22 -9.79 22.20
CA ALA A 307 -3.80 -9.81 21.91
C ALA A 307 -3.35 -8.42 21.42
N VAL A 308 -2.32 -7.87 22.05
CA VAL A 308 -1.69 -6.60 21.66
C VAL A 308 -0.23 -6.89 21.31
N TRP A 309 0.26 -6.26 20.25
CA TRP A 309 1.67 -6.37 19.87
C TRP A 309 2.55 -5.78 20.97
N ASP A 310 3.36 -6.62 21.61
CA ASP A 310 4.33 -6.19 22.62
C ASP A 310 5.51 -7.18 22.67
N PRO A 311 6.69 -6.83 22.10
CA PRO A 311 7.84 -7.72 22.08
C PRO A 311 8.44 -8.00 23.47
N ARG A 312 8.08 -7.21 24.49
CA ARG A 312 8.51 -7.46 25.88
C ARG A 312 7.78 -8.66 26.46
N ILE A 313 6.50 -8.82 26.10
CA ILE A 313 5.60 -9.85 26.64
C ILE A 313 5.55 -11.07 25.72
N ASN A 314 5.35 -10.86 24.41
CA ASN A 314 5.20 -11.94 23.45
C ASN A 314 6.51 -12.22 22.71
N ALA A 315 7.00 -13.47 22.83
CA ALA A 315 8.25 -13.88 22.17
C ALA A 315 8.17 -13.85 20.64
N GLN A 316 6.99 -14.13 20.04
CA GLN A 316 6.83 -14.11 18.58
C GLN A 316 7.06 -12.71 18.01
N ASP A 317 6.62 -11.68 18.74
CA ASP A 317 6.73 -10.28 18.33
C ASP A 317 8.18 -9.79 18.24
N ARG A 318 9.11 -10.46 18.94
CA ARG A 318 10.56 -10.14 18.92
C ARG A 318 11.22 -10.47 17.59
N TYR A 319 10.63 -11.38 16.80
CA TYR A 319 11.17 -11.81 15.52
C TYR A 319 10.67 -10.96 14.35
N HIS A 320 9.79 -9.98 14.58
CA HIS A 320 9.32 -9.08 13.53
C HIS A 320 10.44 -8.16 13.03
N LEU A 321 10.71 -8.20 11.73
CA LEU A 321 11.86 -7.52 11.12
C LEU A 321 11.63 -6.01 10.88
N MET A 322 10.42 -5.64 10.47
CA MET A 322 10.06 -4.24 10.18
C MET A 322 8.70 -3.89 10.78
N PRO A 323 8.56 -3.81 12.12
CA PRO A 323 7.26 -3.63 12.75
C PRO A 323 6.67 -2.23 12.52
N ILE A 324 5.44 -2.18 11.98
CA ILE A 324 4.66 -0.96 11.80
C ILE A 324 3.31 -1.16 12.47
N ILE A 325 3.09 -0.45 13.58
CA ILE A 325 2.06 -0.81 14.55
C ILE A 325 0.81 0.04 14.36
N THR A 326 -0.35 -0.62 14.30
CA THR A 326 -1.64 0.07 14.16
C THR A 326 -1.95 0.91 15.40
N PRO A 327 -2.46 2.15 15.24
CA PRO A 327 -2.65 3.07 16.36
C PRO A 327 -3.86 2.73 17.26
N ALA A 328 -4.89 2.09 16.72
CA ALA A 328 -6.09 1.74 17.48
C ALA A 328 -5.90 0.44 18.26
N TYR A 329 -6.44 0.37 19.47
CA TYR A 329 -6.47 -0.86 20.25
C TYR A 329 -7.48 -1.88 19.64
N PRO A 330 -7.15 -3.19 19.66
CA PRO A 330 -5.86 -3.76 20.05
C PRO A 330 -4.80 -3.53 18.97
N GLN A 331 -3.66 -2.96 19.36
CA GLN A 331 -2.58 -2.63 18.45
C GLN A 331 -1.93 -3.91 17.90
N GLN A 332 -1.70 -3.96 16.60
CA GLN A 332 -1.12 -5.10 15.90
C GLN A 332 0.00 -4.65 14.97
N ASN A 333 0.94 -5.55 14.70
CA ASN A 333 1.93 -5.32 13.65
C ASN A 333 1.28 -5.51 12.28
N SER A 334 1.22 -4.46 11.45
CA SER A 334 0.66 -4.52 10.09
C SER A 334 1.57 -5.20 9.06
N THR A 335 2.83 -5.49 9.43
CA THR A 335 3.89 -5.98 8.52
C THR A 335 4.54 -7.25 9.04
N PHE A 336 3.76 -8.11 9.70
CA PHE A 336 4.22 -9.38 10.24
C PHE A 336 4.69 -10.38 9.15
N ASN A 337 4.27 -10.20 7.89
CA ASN A 337 4.67 -11.05 6.77
C ASN A 337 6.04 -10.70 6.18
N VAL A 338 6.69 -9.63 6.64
CA VAL A 338 8.00 -9.20 6.10
C VAL A 338 9.06 -10.26 6.42
N SER A 339 9.75 -10.69 5.38
CA SER A 339 10.86 -11.66 5.41
C SER A 339 12.21 -10.94 5.37
N ILE A 340 13.31 -11.69 5.51
CA ILE A 340 14.66 -11.14 5.40
C ILE A 340 14.88 -10.56 4.00
N SER A 341 14.42 -11.28 2.98
CA SER A 341 14.56 -10.91 1.57
C SER A 341 13.75 -9.67 1.25
N THR A 342 12.47 -9.66 1.60
CA THR A 342 11.60 -8.50 1.32
C THR A 342 12.05 -7.27 2.13
N SER A 343 12.54 -7.45 3.36
CA SER A 343 13.16 -6.35 4.13
C SER A 343 14.38 -5.76 3.42
N LYS A 344 15.30 -6.60 2.92
CA LYS A 344 16.46 -6.14 2.13
C LYS A 344 16.03 -5.36 0.89
N VAL A 345 15.02 -5.86 0.15
CA VAL A 345 14.48 -5.19 -1.04
C VAL A 345 13.91 -3.82 -0.66
N ILE A 346 13.01 -3.75 0.33
CA ILE A 346 12.40 -2.49 0.77
C ILE A 346 13.46 -1.47 1.20
N GLN A 347 14.46 -1.90 1.97
CA GLN A 347 15.55 -1.01 2.41
C GLN A 347 16.39 -0.47 1.24
N ASN A 348 16.63 -1.27 0.21
CA ASN A 348 17.33 -0.81 -0.99
C ASN A 348 16.48 0.20 -1.77
N GLU A 349 15.19 -0.07 -1.95
CA GLU A 349 14.27 0.85 -2.63
C GLU A 349 14.13 2.19 -1.85
N PHE A 350 14.19 2.18 -0.52
CA PHE A 350 14.25 3.44 0.25
C PHE A 350 15.51 4.25 0.01
N LYS A 351 16.67 3.59 -0.15
CA LYS A 351 17.94 4.26 -0.46
C LYS A 351 17.91 4.84 -1.88
N GLU A 352 17.46 4.08 -2.87
CA GLU A 352 17.30 4.56 -4.24
C GLU A 352 16.30 5.73 -4.31
N GLY A 353 15.16 5.64 -3.62
CA GLY A 353 14.19 6.73 -3.52
C GLY A 353 14.76 7.99 -2.86
N MET A 354 15.64 7.84 -1.86
CA MET A 354 16.35 8.96 -1.25
C MET A 354 17.25 9.68 -2.25
N GLU A 355 18.06 8.93 -3.02
CA GLU A 355 18.95 9.49 -4.04
C GLU A 355 18.16 10.21 -5.14
N ILE A 356 17.09 9.61 -5.63
CA ILE A 356 16.22 10.20 -6.67
C ILE A 356 15.56 11.48 -6.15
N THR A 357 15.01 11.46 -4.94
CA THR A 357 14.35 12.64 -4.39
C THR A 357 15.34 13.75 -4.02
N ASP A 358 16.57 13.43 -3.61
CA ASP A 358 17.64 14.44 -3.47
C ASP A 358 17.90 15.17 -4.80
N GLU A 359 18.01 14.43 -5.91
CA GLU A 359 18.18 15.05 -7.22
C GLU A 359 17.00 15.92 -7.64
N ILE A 360 15.76 15.46 -7.39
CA ILE A 360 14.54 16.23 -7.70
C ILE A 360 14.49 17.52 -6.90
N MET A 361 14.76 17.45 -5.59
CA MET A 361 14.74 18.62 -4.71
C MET A 361 15.86 19.62 -5.08
N LEU A 362 16.99 19.15 -5.58
CA LEU A 362 18.07 19.99 -6.14
C LEU A 362 17.79 20.48 -7.58
N GLY A 363 16.68 20.05 -8.20
CA GLY A 363 16.30 20.41 -9.56
C GLY A 363 17.14 19.79 -10.67
N LYS A 364 17.76 18.63 -10.39
CA LYS A 364 18.54 17.85 -11.36
C LYS A 364 17.70 16.77 -12.08
N ALA A 365 16.51 16.48 -11.56
CA ALA A 365 15.58 15.49 -12.12
C ALA A 365 14.12 15.91 -11.91
N ASP A 366 13.22 15.30 -12.69
CA ASP A 366 11.77 15.46 -12.57
C ASP A 366 11.13 14.29 -11.81
N TRP A 367 9.90 14.49 -11.33
CA TRP A 367 9.17 13.49 -10.53
C TRP A 367 8.92 12.16 -11.24
N ASP A 368 8.83 12.15 -12.58
CA ASP A 368 8.70 10.92 -13.34
C ASP A 368 9.85 9.94 -13.09
N LYS A 369 11.06 10.43 -12.76
CA LYS A 369 12.20 9.58 -12.40
C LYS A 369 11.89 8.69 -11.19
N LEU A 370 11.10 9.19 -10.23
CA LEU A 370 10.70 8.43 -9.05
C LEU A 370 9.71 7.30 -9.38
N PHE A 371 8.97 7.38 -10.49
CA PHE A 371 7.94 6.39 -10.83
C PHE A 371 8.41 5.38 -11.89
N GLN A 372 9.70 5.42 -12.26
CA GLN A 372 10.28 4.49 -13.21
C GLN A 372 10.39 3.09 -12.59
N PRO A 373 9.78 2.06 -13.19
CA PRO A 373 9.87 0.71 -12.65
C PRO A 373 11.33 0.22 -12.72
N PRO A 374 11.81 -0.47 -11.67
CA PRO A 374 13.12 -1.07 -11.68
C PRO A 374 13.18 -2.21 -12.69
N ASN A 375 14.39 -2.46 -13.16
CA ASN A 375 14.70 -3.45 -14.18
C ASN A 375 14.67 -4.91 -13.67
N PHE A 376 13.54 -5.36 -13.11
CA PHE A 376 13.42 -6.64 -12.39
C PHE A 376 13.96 -7.84 -13.18
N PHE A 377 13.52 -8.02 -14.43
CA PHE A 377 13.91 -9.17 -15.28
C PHE A 377 15.37 -9.13 -15.76
N THR A 378 16.05 -7.99 -15.61
CA THR A 378 17.48 -7.87 -15.96
C THR A 378 18.38 -7.77 -14.73
N LYS A 379 17.84 -7.41 -13.56
CA LYS A 379 18.52 -7.29 -12.26
C LYS A 379 19.14 -8.62 -11.80
N TYR A 380 18.41 -9.73 -11.96
CA TYR A 380 18.85 -11.05 -11.50
C TYR A 380 19.40 -11.93 -12.62
N ARG A 381 20.34 -12.81 -12.29
CA ARG A 381 20.88 -13.82 -13.22
C ARG A 381 20.03 -15.08 -13.29
N HIS A 382 19.33 -15.39 -12.19
CA HIS A 382 18.54 -16.59 -12.00
C HIS A 382 17.15 -16.23 -11.49
N PHE A 383 16.17 -17.04 -11.87
CA PHE A 383 14.78 -16.87 -11.47
C PHE A 383 14.15 -18.22 -11.15
N ILE A 384 13.10 -18.20 -10.33
CA ILE A 384 12.08 -19.23 -10.29
C ILE A 384 10.83 -18.68 -10.99
N VAL A 385 10.25 -19.47 -11.88
CA VAL A 385 8.94 -19.21 -12.50
C VAL A 385 7.93 -20.14 -11.85
N LEU A 386 6.92 -19.59 -11.20
CA LEU A 386 5.76 -20.33 -10.72
C LEU A 386 4.68 -20.27 -11.80
N LEU A 387 4.28 -21.41 -12.35
CA LEU A 387 3.17 -21.56 -13.27
C LEU A 387 1.98 -22.13 -12.51
N VAL A 388 0.83 -21.50 -12.65
CA VAL A 388 -0.42 -21.89 -12.01
C VAL A 388 -1.43 -22.07 -13.13
N SER A 389 -2.05 -23.23 -13.23
CA SER A 389 -3.05 -23.49 -14.26
C SER A 389 -4.32 -24.13 -13.73
N SER A 390 -5.42 -23.95 -14.47
CA SER A 390 -6.73 -24.52 -14.19
C SER A 390 -7.60 -24.58 -15.45
N ALA A 391 -8.71 -25.33 -15.38
CA ALA A 391 -9.61 -25.56 -16.51
C ALA A 391 -10.61 -24.42 -16.73
N THR A 392 -11.07 -23.74 -15.67
CA THR A 392 -12.11 -22.70 -15.74
C THR A 392 -11.63 -21.38 -15.14
N ALA A 393 -12.23 -20.27 -15.56
CA ALA A 393 -11.84 -18.94 -15.07
C ALA A 393 -12.07 -18.76 -13.56
N ASP A 394 -13.18 -19.28 -13.03
CA ASP A 394 -13.54 -19.19 -11.62
C ASP A 394 -12.56 -19.99 -10.76
N ASP A 395 -12.27 -21.23 -11.17
CA ASP A 395 -11.27 -22.08 -10.54
C ASP A 395 -9.89 -21.42 -10.59
N HIS A 396 -9.55 -20.79 -11.71
CA HIS A 396 -8.27 -20.10 -11.88
C HIS A 396 -8.10 -18.97 -10.88
N LEU A 397 -9.15 -18.19 -10.66
CA LEU A 397 -9.14 -17.06 -9.75
C LEU A 397 -8.96 -17.51 -8.30
N GLU A 398 -9.72 -18.53 -7.87
CA GLU A 398 -9.59 -19.13 -6.53
C GLU A 398 -8.20 -19.75 -6.34
N TRP A 399 -7.72 -20.50 -7.33
CA TRP A 399 -6.44 -21.17 -7.30
C TRP A 399 -5.29 -20.16 -7.22
N CYS A 400 -5.28 -19.14 -8.09
CA CYS A 400 -4.33 -18.04 -8.05
C CYS A 400 -4.32 -17.34 -6.69
N GLY A 401 -5.49 -17.05 -6.12
CA GLY A 401 -5.61 -16.41 -4.81
C GLY A 401 -4.99 -17.25 -3.68
N LEU A 402 -5.22 -18.57 -3.69
CA LEU A 402 -4.56 -19.46 -2.72
C LEU A 402 -3.05 -19.48 -2.93
N ILE A 403 -2.56 -19.67 -4.17
CA ILE A 403 -1.12 -19.72 -4.44
C ILE A 403 -0.44 -18.44 -3.99
N GLU A 404 -0.96 -17.27 -4.38
CA GLU A 404 -0.41 -15.97 -4.01
C GLU A 404 -0.25 -15.84 -2.48
N SER A 405 -1.25 -16.29 -1.71
CA SER A 405 -1.22 -16.28 -0.24
C SER A 405 -0.12 -17.17 0.37
N LYS A 406 0.42 -18.13 -0.40
CA LYS A 406 1.44 -19.09 0.03
C LYS A 406 2.83 -18.82 -0.53
N ILE A 407 3.02 -17.98 -1.56
CA ILE A 407 4.34 -17.74 -2.17
C ILE A 407 5.39 -17.32 -1.11
N ARG A 408 5.00 -16.57 -0.09
CA ARG A 408 5.89 -16.22 1.05
C ARG A 408 6.51 -17.43 1.76
N ILE A 409 5.84 -18.59 1.75
CA ILE A 409 6.35 -19.84 2.32
C ILE A 409 7.51 -20.35 1.47
N LEU A 410 7.41 -20.27 0.14
CA LEU A 410 8.52 -20.58 -0.75
C LEU A 410 9.70 -19.63 -0.52
N ILE A 411 9.45 -18.33 -0.37
CA ILE A 411 10.50 -17.36 -0.03
C ILE A 411 11.21 -17.77 1.27
N GLY A 412 10.46 -18.07 2.34
CA GLY A 412 11.05 -18.55 3.59
C GLY A 412 11.81 -19.87 3.45
N ASN A 413 11.36 -20.79 2.59
CA ASN A 413 12.10 -22.03 2.30
C ASN A 413 13.42 -21.76 1.57
N LEU A 414 13.43 -20.78 0.65
CA LEU A 414 14.63 -20.37 -0.07
C LEU A 414 15.63 -19.64 0.84
N GLU A 415 15.16 -18.80 1.76
CA GLU A 415 16.01 -18.08 2.72
C GLU A 415 16.77 -18.99 3.69
N ARG A 416 16.27 -20.21 3.94
CA ARG A 416 16.98 -21.20 4.76
C ARG A 416 18.13 -21.88 4.00
N ASN A 417 18.18 -21.72 2.67
CA ASN A 417 19.29 -22.24 1.88
C ASN A 417 20.48 -21.29 2.02
N GLN A 418 21.58 -21.80 2.59
CA GLN A 418 22.79 -21.02 2.88
C GLN A 418 23.40 -20.36 1.63
N HIS A 419 23.14 -20.89 0.44
CA HIS A 419 23.68 -20.34 -0.79
C HIS A 419 22.80 -19.24 -1.42
N ILE A 420 21.62 -18.97 -0.87
CA ILE A 420 20.70 -17.94 -1.35
C ILE A 420 20.83 -16.71 -0.45
N ASN A 421 21.33 -15.61 -1.01
CA ASN A 421 21.41 -14.33 -0.32
C ASN A 421 20.07 -13.57 -0.34
N LEU A 422 19.31 -13.70 -1.44
CA LEU A 422 18.04 -13.01 -1.65
C LEU A 422 17.10 -13.80 -2.56
N ALA A 423 15.83 -13.88 -2.18
CA ALA A 423 14.72 -14.30 -3.04
C ALA A 423 13.70 -13.15 -3.19
N HIS A 424 13.64 -12.52 -4.36
CA HIS A 424 12.79 -11.35 -4.64
C HIS A 424 11.60 -11.75 -5.51
N VAL A 425 10.41 -11.90 -4.90
CA VAL A 425 9.15 -12.11 -5.64
C VAL A 425 8.67 -10.82 -6.30
N ASN A 426 8.38 -10.87 -7.60
CA ASN A 426 7.65 -9.79 -8.28
C ASN A 426 6.16 -9.89 -7.92
N PRO A 427 5.53 -8.85 -7.34
CA PRO A 427 4.13 -8.91 -6.97
C PRO A 427 3.16 -9.02 -8.15
N LYS A 428 3.60 -8.69 -9.35
CA LYS A 428 2.77 -8.76 -10.55
C LYS A 428 2.62 -10.22 -11.00
N CYS A 429 1.38 -10.64 -11.20
CA CYS A 429 1.01 -11.86 -11.90
C CYS A 429 0.99 -11.61 -13.42
N PHE A 430 1.44 -12.58 -14.20
CA PHE A 430 1.52 -12.52 -15.66
C PHE A 430 0.72 -13.65 -16.29
N GLU A 431 -0.09 -13.37 -17.31
CA GLU A 431 -0.74 -14.43 -18.10
C GLU A 431 0.26 -15.03 -19.11
N LYS A 432 0.20 -16.34 -19.31
CA LYS A 432 1.04 -17.04 -20.29
C LYS A 432 0.45 -16.87 -21.69
N SER A 433 1.15 -16.18 -22.59
CA SER A 433 0.73 -16.09 -23.99
C SER A 433 0.84 -17.46 -24.65
N THR A 434 -0.28 -18.10 -24.97
CA THR A 434 -0.30 -19.28 -25.83
C THR A 434 0.09 -18.83 -27.25
N GLY A 435 1.04 -19.54 -27.87
CA GLY A 435 1.69 -19.14 -29.13
C GLY A 435 0.83 -19.21 -30.39
N SER A 436 -0.48 -18.97 -30.31
CA SER A 436 -1.41 -19.05 -31.44
C SER A 436 -2.41 -17.89 -31.46
N ALA A 437 -1.92 -16.69 -31.77
CA ALA A 437 -2.68 -15.67 -32.52
C ALA A 437 -1.73 -14.56 -32.96
N LYS A 438 -1.50 -14.44 -34.27
CA LYS A 438 -0.86 -13.28 -34.87
C LYS A 438 -1.79 -12.06 -34.71
N GLU A 439 -1.19 -10.95 -34.30
CA GLU A 439 -1.62 -9.56 -34.45
C GLU A 439 -3.10 -9.22 -34.19
N LYS A 440 -3.34 -8.58 -33.05
CA LYS A 440 -3.89 -7.22 -32.98
C LYS A 440 -3.40 -6.60 -31.67
N GLY A 441 -2.75 -5.44 -31.78
CA GLY A 441 -2.19 -4.74 -30.63
C GLY A 441 -3.28 -4.30 -29.68
N THR A 442 -3.19 -4.73 -28.42
CA THR A 442 -4.01 -4.15 -27.35
C THR A 442 -3.22 -4.09 -26.05
N THR A 443 -3.40 -2.94 -25.41
CA THR A 443 -3.17 -2.55 -24.03
C THR A 443 -3.45 -3.66 -23.01
N ALA A 444 -2.70 -3.62 -21.90
CA ALA A 444 -3.00 -4.40 -20.70
C ALA A 444 -4.46 -4.17 -20.27
N VAL A 445 -5.26 -5.23 -20.28
CA VAL A 445 -6.66 -5.22 -19.85
C VAL A 445 -6.75 -5.83 -18.46
N ASN A 446 -7.12 -4.98 -17.49
CA ASN A 446 -7.95 -5.36 -16.35
C ASN A 446 -9.22 -6.02 -16.92
N LYS A 447 -9.49 -7.29 -16.61
CA LYS A 447 -10.73 -7.94 -17.07
C LYS A 447 -11.93 -7.39 -16.28
N GLN A 448 -12.79 -6.68 -17.00
CA GLN A 448 -14.24 -6.61 -16.82
C GLN A 448 -14.86 -7.21 -18.10
N PRO A 449 -15.93 -8.02 -18.02
CA PRO A 449 -16.72 -8.41 -19.19
C PRO A 449 -17.91 -7.45 -19.37
N THR A 450 -17.93 -6.68 -20.46
CA THR A 450 -19.13 -5.92 -20.88
C THR A 450 -19.90 -6.71 -21.94
N ALA A 451 -21.09 -7.18 -21.58
CA ALA A 451 -22.10 -7.60 -22.54
C ALA A 451 -22.88 -6.36 -22.99
N VAL A 452 -22.72 -5.96 -24.26
CA VAL A 452 -23.62 -4.99 -24.89
C VAL A 452 -24.61 -5.76 -25.75
N ILE A 453 -25.86 -5.76 -25.26
CA ILE A 453 -27.06 -6.06 -26.03
C ILE A 453 -27.27 -4.90 -27.00
N SER A 454 -27.46 -5.18 -28.28
CA SER A 454 -28.12 -4.24 -29.19
C SER A 454 -29.16 -4.97 -30.03
N GLU A 455 -30.26 -4.27 -30.21
CA GLU A 455 -31.58 -4.76 -30.52
C GLU A 455 -31.79 -5.08 -32.00
N LYS A 456 -32.89 -5.80 -32.21
CA LYS A 456 -33.50 -6.23 -33.46
C LYS A 456 -33.64 -5.09 -34.48
N ASN A 457 -33.43 -5.43 -35.75
CA ASN A 457 -34.21 -4.87 -36.85
C ASN A 457 -34.54 -6.00 -37.82
N GLU A 458 -35.84 -6.22 -38.00
CA GLU A 458 -36.43 -7.05 -39.04
C GLU A 458 -36.21 -6.40 -40.40
N ASN A 459 -35.87 -7.20 -41.42
CA ASN A 459 -36.43 -7.05 -42.76
C ASN A 459 -36.14 -8.31 -43.59
N GLU A 460 -37.21 -8.78 -44.23
CA GLU A 460 -37.30 -9.91 -45.14
C GLU A 460 -36.40 -9.77 -46.36
N SER A 461 -35.86 -10.88 -46.85
CA SER A 461 -35.96 -11.25 -48.28
C SER A 461 -35.37 -12.64 -48.54
N GLU A 462 -36.20 -13.46 -49.15
CA GLU A 462 -35.91 -14.78 -49.71
C GLU A 462 -34.81 -14.72 -50.78
N LYS A 463 -33.95 -15.73 -50.84
CA LYS A 463 -33.76 -16.57 -52.05
C LYS A 463 -32.77 -17.71 -51.86
N ASN A 464 -33.21 -18.86 -52.34
CA ASN A 464 -32.54 -20.11 -52.70
C ASN A 464 -31.07 -19.95 -53.18
N THR A 465 -30.22 -20.94 -52.93
CA THR A 465 -29.97 -22.11 -53.83
C THR A 465 -28.57 -22.70 -53.56
N GLU A 466 -28.50 -24.03 -53.67
CA GLU A 466 -27.35 -24.85 -54.12
C GLU A 466 -26.23 -25.24 -53.14
N LYS A 467 -26.45 -26.46 -52.62
CA LYS A 467 -25.49 -27.56 -52.47
C LYS A 467 -24.38 -27.56 -53.52
N LEU A 468 -23.15 -27.77 -53.05
CA LEU A 468 -22.23 -28.67 -53.75
C LEU A 468 -21.47 -29.50 -52.72
N GLU A 469 -21.84 -30.77 -52.64
CA GLU A 469 -21.08 -31.83 -51.97
C GLU A 469 -19.84 -32.14 -52.82
N THR A 470 -18.68 -32.28 -52.18
CA THR A 470 -17.64 -33.17 -52.68
C THR A 470 -16.91 -33.82 -51.51
N THR A 471 -17.11 -35.12 -51.44
CA THR A 471 -16.54 -36.12 -50.54
C THR A 471 -15.01 -36.13 -50.51
N THR A 472 -14.38 -36.33 -49.33
CA THR A 472 -13.63 -37.57 -48.99
C THR A 472 -12.86 -37.46 -47.65
N SER A 473 -13.09 -38.49 -46.81
CA SER A 473 -12.17 -39.17 -45.86
C SER A 473 -11.48 -38.41 -44.71
N ASP A 474 -11.98 -38.69 -43.50
CA ASP A 474 -11.27 -39.19 -42.31
C ASP A 474 -9.85 -38.68 -42.02
N ASN A 475 -9.74 -37.85 -40.98
CA ASN A 475 -8.92 -38.13 -39.81
C ASN A 475 -9.36 -37.24 -38.64
N ASN A 476 -10.17 -37.83 -37.76
CA ASN A 476 -10.46 -37.28 -36.43
C ASN A 476 -9.19 -37.37 -35.56
N GLU A 477 -8.45 -36.27 -35.50
CA GLU A 477 -7.77 -35.89 -34.27
C GLU A 477 -8.45 -34.62 -33.76
N GLU A 478 -9.52 -34.81 -32.97
CA GLU A 478 -10.04 -33.76 -32.11
C GLU A 478 -8.95 -33.37 -31.11
N SER A 479 -8.14 -32.38 -31.46
CA SER A 479 -7.38 -31.64 -30.46
C SER A 479 -8.37 -30.83 -29.64
N GLN A 480 -8.89 -31.45 -28.58
CA GLN A 480 -9.54 -30.75 -27.47
C GLN A 480 -8.50 -29.82 -26.81
N ASN A 481 -8.24 -28.67 -27.43
CA ASN A 481 -7.61 -27.55 -26.73
C ASN A 481 -8.72 -26.85 -25.94
N GLU A 482 -9.16 -27.49 -24.84
CA GLU A 482 -9.77 -26.71 -23.77
C GLU A 482 -8.74 -25.66 -23.36
N SER A 483 -9.15 -24.39 -23.42
CA SER A 483 -8.29 -23.26 -23.15
C SER A 483 -7.85 -23.26 -21.67
N GLU A 484 -6.72 -23.91 -21.38
CA GLU A 484 -6.11 -23.93 -20.06
C GLU A 484 -5.72 -22.50 -19.64
N TYR A 485 -6.30 -22.02 -18.56
CA TYR A 485 -5.90 -20.74 -17.96
C TYR A 485 -4.54 -20.91 -17.30
N CYS A 486 -3.59 -20.02 -17.57
CA CYS A 486 -2.25 -20.11 -16.99
C CYS A 486 -1.71 -18.74 -16.55
N SER A 487 -1.44 -18.63 -15.25
CA SER A 487 -0.86 -17.46 -14.58
C SER A 487 0.56 -17.78 -14.12
N MET A 488 1.41 -16.76 -14.09
CA MET A 488 2.83 -16.88 -13.76
C MET A 488 3.29 -15.82 -12.76
N TRP A 489 4.11 -16.25 -11.81
CA TRP A 489 4.89 -15.37 -10.93
C TRP A 489 6.39 -15.61 -11.11
N PHE A 490 7.18 -14.56 -10.89
CA PHE A 490 8.62 -14.60 -11.03
C PHE A 490 9.30 -14.24 -9.72
N ILE A 491 10.29 -15.05 -9.33
CA ILE A 491 11.11 -14.82 -8.14
C ILE A 491 12.56 -14.69 -8.60
N GLY A 492 13.15 -13.50 -8.50
CA GLY A 492 14.56 -13.26 -8.78
C GLY A 492 15.44 -13.81 -7.66
N LEU A 493 16.52 -14.49 -8.02
CA LEU A 493 17.45 -15.10 -7.06
C LEU A 493 18.82 -14.42 -7.12
N GLU A 494 19.36 -14.14 -5.94
CA GLU A 494 20.76 -13.77 -5.74
C GLU A 494 21.44 -14.86 -4.91
N PHE A 495 22.46 -15.48 -5.49
CA PHE A 495 23.28 -16.49 -4.82
C PHE A 495 24.49 -15.84 -4.15
N GLU A 496 25.00 -16.47 -3.10
CA GLU A 496 26.29 -16.10 -2.52
C GLU A 496 27.41 -16.20 -3.58
N ARG A 497 28.38 -15.27 -3.51
CA ARG A 497 29.51 -15.22 -4.45
C ARG A 497 30.55 -16.26 -4.08
N SER A 498 30.29 -17.53 -4.39
CA SER A 498 31.26 -18.61 -4.27
C SER A 498 31.48 -19.27 -5.62
N ALA A 499 32.74 -19.59 -5.95
CA ALA A 499 33.09 -20.21 -7.23
C ALA A 499 32.44 -21.60 -7.35
N ASN A 500 31.77 -21.86 -8.48
CA ASN A 500 31.18 -23.15 -8.86
C ASN A 500 30.10 -23.73 -7.93
N LEU A 501 29.15 -22.91 -7.47
CA LEU A 501 27.96 -23.40 -6.78
C LEU A 501 26.96 -24.04 -7.75
N ASN A 502 26.73 -25.34 -7.63
CA ASN A 502 25.56 -26.02 -8.20
C ASN A 502 24.50 -26.18 -7.10
N VAL A 503 23.65 -25.17 -6.92
CA VAL A 503 22.62 -25.18 -5.87
C VAL A 503 21.38 -25.89 -6.37
N ASP A 504 21.03 -27.01 -5.74
CA ASP A 504 19.78 -27.70 -5.98
C ASP A 504 18.65 -27.06 -5.18
N LEU A 505 17.60 -26.62 -5.89
CA LEU A 505 16.41 -25.99 -5.32
C LEU A 505 15.20 -26.93 -5.30
N THR A 506 15.35 -28.15 -5.81
CA THR A 506 14.26 -29.11 -6.01
C THR A 506 13.52 -29.42 -4.72
N VAL A 507 14.23 -29.63 -3.61
CA VAL A 507 13.63 -29.92 -2.30
C VAL A 507 12.77 -28.75 -1.80
N SER A 508 13.28 -27.52 -1.86
CA SER A 508 12.53 -26.32 -1.42
C SER A 508 11.28 -26.08 -2.25
N ILE A 509 11.39 -26.33 -3.57
CA ILE A 509 10.29 -26.22 -4.53
C ILE A 509 9.23 -27.31 -4.29
N GLN A 510 9.66 -28.57 -4.14
CA GLN A 510 8.75 -29.69 -3.94
C GLN A 510 8.01 -29.55 -2.61
N SER A 511 8.72 -29.21 -1.53
CA SER A 511 8.12 -28.97 -0.21
C SER A 511 7.04 -27.87 -0.24
N PHE A 512 7.27 -26.80 -1.01
CA PHE A 512 6.27 -25.76 -1.21
C PHE A 512 5.05 -26.29 -1.98
N THR A 513 5.28 -26.99 -3.10
CA THR A 513 4.24 -27.57 -3.95
C THR A 513 3.35 -28.53 -3.17
N ASP A 514 3.95 -29.44 -2.40
CA ASP A 514 3.23 -30.40 -1.56
C ASP A 514 2.42 -29.70 -0.47
N SER A 515 3.00 -28.66 0.16
CA SER A 515 2.30 -27.90 1.21
C SER A 515 1.08 -27.16 0.67
N VAL A 516 1.17 -26.60 -0.53
CA VAL A 516 0.06 -25.94 -1.21
C VAL A 516 -1.05 -26.94 -1.53
N HIS A 517 -0.72 -28.06 -2.18
CA HIS A 517 -1.71 -29.09 -2.53
C HIS A 517 -2.38 -29.66 -1.28
N LYS A 518 -1.61 -29.96 -0.23
CA LYS A 518 -2.15 -30.43 1.05
C LYS A 518 -3.13 -29.43 1.67
N HIS A 519 -2.81 -28.12 1.62
CA HIS A 519 -3.73 -27.09 2.11
C HIS A 519 -5.01 -27.06 1.29
N ALA A 520 -4.90 -27.05 -0.04
CA ALA A 520 -6.02 -27.01 -0.96
C ALA A 520 -6.99 -28.19 -0.79
N LEU A 521 -6.45 -29.38 -0.56
CA LEU A 521 -7.22 -30.59 -0.23
C LEU A 521 -7.96 -30.43 1.09
N ASN A 522 -7.30 -29.91 2.14
CA ASN A 522 -7.91 -29.76 3.46
C ASN A 522 -9.09 -28.78 3.47
N ILE A 523 -9.02 -27.72 2.66
CA ILE A 523 -10.11 -26.75 2.51
C ILE A 523 -11.12 -27.13 1.42
N LYS A 524 -10.97 -28.33 0.82
CA LYS A 524 -11.83 -28.85 -0.26
C LYS A 524 -11.94 -27.92 -1.47
N MET A 525 -10.87 -27.18 -1.77
CA MET A 525 -10.82 -26.22 -2.90
C MET A 525 -10.12 -26.80 -4.13
N LEU A 526 -9.32 -27.86 -3.97
CA LEU A 526 -8.61 -28.47 -5.10
C LEU A 526 -9.60 -29.22 -6.02
N LYS A 527 -9.65 -28.80 -7.29
CA LYS A 527 -10.47 -29.41 -8.34
C LYS A 527 -9.58 -30.02 -9.43
N GLU A 528 -10.16 -30.87 -10.27
CA GLU A 528 -9.47 -31.42 -11.44
C GLU A 528 -9.00 -30.30 -12.37
N GLY A 529 -7.80 -30.44 -12.93
CA GLY A 529 -7.17 -29.41 -13.78
C GLY A 529 -6.39 -28.33 -13.01
N MET A 530 -6.59 -28.14 -11.70
CA MET A 530 -5.79 -27.19 -10.90
C MET A 530 -4.36 -27.72 -10.68
N LYS A 531 -3.37 -27.04 -11.26
CA LYS A 531 -1.96 -27.43 -11.19
C LYS A 531 -1.07 -26.26 -10.76
N ILE A 532 0.02 -26.57 -10.08
CA ILE A 532 1.11 -25.63 -9.83
C ILE A 532 2.45 -26.29 -10.19
N GLU A 533 3.29 -25.55 -10.90
CA GLU A 533 4.63 -25.96 -11.28
C GLU A 533 5.62 -24.83 -10.97
N ALA A 534 6.80 -25.18 -10.47
CA ALA A 534 7.84 -24.21 -10.16
C ALA A 534 9.13 -24.62 -10.88
N ARG A 535 9.66 -23.73 -11.73
CA ARG A 535 10.82 -23.99 -12.56
C ARG A 535 11.96 -23.04 -12.25
N HIS A 536 13.17 -23.56 -12.07
CA HIS A 536 14.38 -22.73 -12.09
C HIS A 536 14.77 -22.39 -13.53
N VAL A 537 15.05 -21.12 -13.80
CA VAL A 537 15.47 -20.63 -15.11
C VAL A 537 16.60 -19.62 -14.99
N ARG A 538 17.50 -19.60 -15.98
CA ARG A 538 18.49 -18.53 -16.13
C ARG A 538 17.83 -17.35 -16.84
N ARG A 539 18.33 -16.13 -16.61
CA ARG A 539 17.83 -14.90 -17.26
C ARG A 539 17.65 -15.03 -18.77
N LYS A 540 18.60 -15.70 -19.45
CA LYS A 540 18.56 -15.93 -20.90
C LYS A 540 17.40 -16.81 -21.39
N GLN A 541 16.74 -17.55 -20.50
CA GLN A 541 15.59 -18.41 -20.79
C GLN A 541 14.26 -17.72 -20.49
N LEU A 542 14.25 -16.52 -19.89
CA LEU A 542 13.01 -15.79 -19.58
C LEU A 542 12.19 -15.45 -20.82
N SER A 543 12.81 -15.29 -21.99
CA SER A 543 12.11 -15.07 -23.27
C SER A 543 11.15 -16.19 -23.66
N GLN A 544 11.21 -17.34 -23.00
CA GLN A 544 10.25 -18.45 -23.19
C GLN A 544 8.93 -18.22 -22.44
N TYR A 545 8.91 -17.33 -21.45
CA TYR A 545 7.77 -17.10 -20.55
C TYR A 545 7.18 -15.71 -20.71
N ILE A 546 8.01 -14.72 -21.03
CA ILE A 546 7.59 -13.33 -21.23
C ILE A 546 8.13 -12.83 -22.57
N ASP A 547 7.33 -12.00 -23.26
CA ASP A 547 7.73 -11.42 -24.53
C ASP A 547 9.07 -10.66 -24.38
N GLY A 548 10.03 -10.99 -25.24
CA GLY A 548 11.33 -10.30 -25.28
C GLY A 548 11.20 -8.78 -25.49
N ASN A 549 10.11 -8.31 -26.11
CA ASN A 549 9.81 -6.89 -26.24
C ASN A 549 9.40 -6.25 -24.91
N TYR A 550 8.74 -6.98 -24.01
CA TYR A 550 8.42 -6.51 -22.66
C TYR A 550 9.72 -6.27 -21.87
N VAL A 551 10.64 -7.25 -21.88
CA VAL A 551 11.94 -7.15 -21.21
C VAL A 551 12.81 -6.02 -21.80
N LYS A 552 12.81 -5.87 -23.13
CA LYS A 552 13.52 -4.77 -23.82
C LYS A 552 12.89 -3.41 -23.54
N ARG A 553 11.56 -3.32 -23.41
CA ARG A 553 10.85 -2.08 -23.10
C ARG A 553 11.13 -1.62 -21.68
N GLU A 554 11.08 -2.51 -20.69
CA GLU A 554 11.52 -2.18 -19.31
C GLU A 554 12.96 -1.66 -19.32
N ARG A 555 13.87 -2.38 -20.00
CA ARG A 555 15.27 -1.95 -20.13
C ARG A 555 15.43 -0.57 -20.78
N LYS A 556 14.74 -0.33 -21.91
CA LYS A 556 14.82 0.93 -22.66
C LYS A 556 14.17 2.10 -21.91
N MET A 557 13.10 1.87 -21.16
CA MET A 557 12.48 2.89 -20.31
C MET A 557 13.45 3.37 -19.23
N SER A 558 14.24 2.47 -18.64
CA SER A 558 15.29 2.86 -17.68
C SER A 558 16.52 3.51 -18.35
N GLU A 559 16.91 3.10 -19.56
CA GLU A 559 18.10 3.62 -20.26
C GLU A 559 17.87 4.97 -20.96
N THR A 560 16.69 5.21 -21.55
CA THR A 560 16.43 6.41 -22.38
C THR A 560 16.37 7.71 -21.55
N LEU A 561 15.98 7.65 -20.27
CA LEU A 561 15.93 8.82 -19.40
C LEU A 561 17.26 9.15 -18.69
N ASN A 562 18.18 8.18 -18.54
CA ASN A 562 19.55 8.44 -18.10
C ASN A 562 20.35 9.24 -19.15
N ASN A 563 20.04 9.08 -20.44
CA ASN A 563 20.61 9.90 -21.52
C ASN A 563 19.89 11.26 -21.71
N SER A 564 18.61 11.34 -21.31
CA SER A 564 17.84 12.60 -21.35
C SER A 564 18.34 13.61 -20.31
N SER A 565 18.72 13.13 -19.13
CA SER A 565 19.29 13.94 -18.03
C SER A 565 20.68 14.50 -18.37
N SER A 566 21.49 13.77 -19.14
CA SER A 566 22.74 14.29 -19.71
C SER A 566 22.50 15.34 -20.81
N SER A 567 21.40 15.24 -21.56
CA SER A 567 20.99 16.20 -22.59
C SER A 567 20.44 17.51 -22.00
N ILE A 568 19.67 17.43 -20.90
CA ILE A 568 19.18 18.61 -20.14
C ILE A 568 20.36 19.35 -19.49
N THR A 569 21.38 18.63 -19.02
CA THR A 569 22.61 19.23 -18.47
C THR A 569 23.39 20.02 -19.55
N GLN A 570 23.33 19.62 -20.82
CA GLN A 570 23.93 20.38 -21.93
C GLN A 570 23.10 21.64 -22.31
N LEU A 571 21.77 21.57 -22.27
CA LEU A 571 20.90 22.73 -22.49
C LEU A 571 20.99 23.77 -21.37
N ALA A 572 21.18 23.34 -20.12
CA ALA A 572 21.44 24.21 -18.98
C ALA A 572 22.82 24.91 -19.07
N LYS A 573 23.87 24.19 -19.53
CA LYS A 573 25.17 24.80 -19.81
C LYS A 573 25.13 25.81 -20.97
N LYS A 574 24.29 25.58 -21.98
CA LYS A 574 24.09 26.52 -23.10
C LYS A 574 23.36 27.80 -22.68
N ARG A 575 22.48 27.73 -21.67
CA ARG A 575 21.82 28.91 -21.05
C ARG A 575 22.79 29.70 -20.16
N LEU A 576 23.64 29.03 -19.38
CA LEU A 576 24.68 29.70 -18.57
C LEU A 576 25.76 30.42 -19.42
N SER A 577 26.10 29.89 -20.60
CA SER A 577 27.03 30.57 -21.52
C SER A 577 26.43 31.78 -22.25
N ALA A 578 25.10 31.88 -22.34
CA ALA A 578 24.42 33.01 -22.98
C ALA A 578 24.30 34.24 -22.06
N GLU A 579 24.32 34.04 -20.73
CA GLU A 579 24.24 35.12 -19.74
C GLU A 579 25.61 35.73 -19.36
N THR A 580 26.74 35.14 -19.80
CA THR A 580 28.09 35.69 -19.53
C THR A 580 28.60 36.63 -20.63
N SER A 581 27.79 36.96 -21.65
CA SER A 581 28.22 37.75 -22.82
C SER A 581 27.83 39.23 -22.77
N LEU A 582 27.28 39.72 -21.67
CA LEU A 582 26.87 41.12 -21.51
C LEU A 582 27.37 41.64 -20.14
N ASN A 583 28.65 41.97 -20.06
CA ASN A 583 29.19 43.01 -19.16
C ASN A 583 30.69 43.18 -19.39
N THR A 584 31.04 44.01 -20.36
CA THR A 584 32.39 44.58 -20.51
C THR A 584 32.31 46.10 -20.38
N SER A 585 32.71 46.64 -19.24
CA SER A 585 33.32 47.97 -19.16
C SER A 585 34.06 48.16 -17.83
N ASN A 586 35.39 48.09 -17.91
CA ASN A 586 36.36 48.54 -16.92
C ASN A 586 36.36 50.09 -16.85
N PRO A 587 36.81 50.73 -15.73
CA PRO A 587 38.23 51.09 -15.66
C PRO A 587 38.93 51.16 -14.28
N LYS A 588 40.20 50.74 -14.29
CA LYS A 588 41.44 51.34 -13.70
C LYS A 588 41.61 51.53 -12.16
N ARG A 589 42.33 50.58 -11.55
CA ARG A 589 43.70 50.62 -10.94
C ARG A 589 44.14 51.78 -10.01
N SER A 590 44.51 51.43 -8.76
CA SER A 590 45.69 51.96 -8.05
C SER A 590 46.18 51.01 -6.93
N LYS A 591 47.51 50.88 -6.80
CA LYS A 591 48.30 50.03 -5.88
C LYS A 591 48.53 50.68 -4.50
N LEU A 592 48.85 49.87 -3.47
CA LEU A 592 49.89 49.99 -2.40
C LEU A 592 49.58 48.93 -1.30
N HIS A 593 50.37 47.90 -1.00
CA HIS A 593 51.69 47.72 -0.33
C HIS A 593 51.65 47.64 1.22
N GLU A 594 52.48 46.72 1.76
CA GLU A 594 52.84 46.36 3.17
C GLU A 594 52.16 45.07 3.70
N SER A 595 52.82 43.91 3.82
CA SER A 595 54.02 43.43 4.55
C SER A 595 53.83 43.27 6.06
N PHE A 596 53.89 42.02 6.57
CA PHE A 596 54.76 41.57 7.68
C PHE A 596 54.69 40.04 7.83
N ASP A 597 55.78 39.47 8.32
CA ASP A 597 56.29 38.11 8.14
C ASP A 597 56.40 37.33 9.47
N SER A 598 56.42 36.00 9.39
CA SER A 598 57.01 35.00 10.32
C SER A 598 56.44 34.87 11.76
N THR A 599 56.33 33.70 12.41
CA THR A 599 57.30 32.60 12.58
C THR A 599 56.65 31.25 13.02
N ASN A 600 57.38 30.16 12.70
CA ASN A 600 57.46 28.77 13.23
C ASN A 600 56.95 28.52 14.67
N ASP A 601 56.47 27.32 15.05
CA ASP A 601 57.33 26.16 15.31
C ASP A 601 56.61 24.80 15.35
N SER A 602 57.39 23.74 15.17
CA SER A 602 57.04 22.33 14.99
C SER A 602 57.85 21.45 15.93
N THR A 603 57.25 20.47 16.62
CA THR A 603 57.98 19.27 17.12
C THR A 603 57.08 18.04 17.26
N ASN A 604 57.67 16.89 16.88
CA ASN A 604 57.13 15.53 16.75
C ASN A 604 57.30 14.65 18.01
N GLU A 605 56.38 13.66 18.14
CA GLU A 605 56.56 12.25 18.60
C GLU A 605 56.98 11.87 20.06
N PRO A 606 56.88 10.58 20.51
CA PRO A 606 55.86 9.51 20.30
C PRO A 606 55.55 8.59 21.54
N LEU A 607 54.62 7.64 21.35
CA LEU A 607 54.47 6.26 21.90
C LEU A 607 54.44 5.95 23.42
N LEU A 608 53.42 5.18 23.86
CA LEU A 608 53.58 3.92 24.62
C LEU A 608 52.28 3.09 24.65
N ASP A 609 52.50 1.78 24.58
CA ASP A 609 51.61 0.61 24.52
C ASP A 609 51.14 0.18 25.94
N ASP A 610 49.96 -0.44 26.06
CA ASP A 610 49.75 -1.63 26.92
C ASP A 610 48.29 -2.17 26.90
N SER A 611 48.15 -3.38 26.33
CA SER A 611 47.62 -4.59 26.99
C SER A 611 46.14 -4.69 27.46
N ILE A 612 45.40 -5.60 26.80
CA ILE A 612 44.09 -6.19 27.16
C ILE A 612 44.30 -7.32 28.21
N PRO A 613 43.29 -7.67 29.05
CA PRO A 613 42.65 -8.97 28.82
C PRO A 613 41.12 -9.01 29.00
N ALA A 614 40.53 -10.00 28.34
CA ALA A 614 39.12 -10.36 28.26
C ALA A 614 38.51 -10.83 29.60
N SER A 615 37.19 -10.66 29.75
CA SER A 615 36.39 -11.33 30.77
C SER A 615 35.18 -12.06 30.17
N SER A 616 35.07 -13.32 30.56
CA SER A 616 34.10 -14.35 30.16
C SER A 616 32.71 -14.17 30.79
N PRO A 617 31.64 -14.80 30.25
CA PRO A 617 30.27 -14.68 30.76
C PRO A 617 29.98 -15.64 31.94
N PRO A 618 28.94 -15.37 32.78
CA PRO A 618 28.53 -16.27 33.85
C PRO A 618 27.61 -17.41 33.37
N PRO A 619 27.48 -18.50 34.15
CA PRO A 619 26.99 -19.80 33.69
C PRO A 619 25.47 -20.00 33.80
N ALA A 620 25.02 -21.07 33.15
CA ALA A 620 23.67 -21.59 33.11
C ALA A 620 23.15 -22.04 34.49
N GLU A 621 21.89 -21.75 34.78
CA GLU A 621 21.12 -22.41 35.84
C GLU A 621 20.14 -23.43 35.25
N ILE A 622 20.06 -24.54 35.98
CA ILE A 622 19.43 -25.81 35.68
C ILE A 622 17.98 -25.80 36.20
N CYS A 623 17.10 -26.47 35.45
CA CYS A 623 15.75 -26.90 35.85
C CYS A 623 15.69 -27.51 37.26
N THR A 624 14.73 -27.03 38.06
CA THR A 624 13.79 -27.87 38.85
C THR A 624 12.45 -27.18 38.91
#